data_AF-A0A9D5V8Z6-F1
#
_entry.id   AF-A0A9D5V8Z6-F1
#
_cell.length_a   1.000
_cell.length_b   1.000
_cell.length_c   1.000
_cell.angle_alpha   90.00
_cell.angle_beta   90.00
_cell.angle_gamma   90.00
#
_symmetry.space_group_name_H-M   'P 1'
#
loop_
_entity.id
_entity.type
_entity.pdbx_description
1 polymer ?
#
loop_
_entity_poly.entity_id
_entity_poly.type
_entity_poly.pdbx_seq_one_letter_code
_entity_poly.pdbx_strand_id
1 'polypeptide(L)' 'MITEKSPGDWQELQEWTAQILRECGWTADTEVAIKLARGRAKIDVLATEHVQGRDYLTLIECKH' A
#
# COMPACT_ATOMS: atom_id res chain seq x y z
N MET A 1 3.75 -13.00 13.80
CA MET A 1 3.11 -11.77 13.32
C MET A 1 4.20 -10.73 13.12
N ILE A 2 4.09 -9.86 12.11
CA ILE A 2 5.05 -8.77 11.90
C ILE A 2 4.85 -7.69 13.00
N THR A 3 3.63 -7.51 13.49
CA THR A 3 3.24 -6.55 14.55
C THR A 3 2.82 -7.26 15.84
N GLU A 4 2.94 -6.57 16.98
CA GLU A 4 2.48 -7.07 18.29
C GLU A 4 0.97 -6.91 18.51
N LYS A 5 0.35 -6.00 17.75
CA LYS A 5 -1.08 -5.72 17.77
C LYS A 5 -1.70 -6.09 16.42
N SER A 6 -3.03 -6.17 16.39
CA SER A 6 -3.81 -6.20 15.16
C SER A 6 -4.44 -4.83 14.93
N PRO A 7 -4.55 -4.38 13.67
CA PRO A 7 -5.29 -3.16 13.36
C PRO A 7 -6.76 -3.32 13.75
N GLY A 8 -7.44 -2.24 14.11
CA GLY A 8 -8.84 -2.25 14.54
C GLY A 8 -9.85 -2.17 13.40
N ASP A 9 -9.43 -1.62 12.26
CA ASP A 9 -10.22 -1.52 11.04
C ASP A 9 -9.31 -1.56 9.78
N TRP A 10 -9.93 -1.43 8.60
CA TRP A 10 -9.20 -1.50 7.34
C TRP A 10 -8.32 -0.26 7.11
N GLN A 11 -8.68 0.89 7.68
CA GLN A 11 -7.90 2.13 7.59
C GLN A 11 -6.62 2.03 8.41
N GLU A 12 -6.69 1.48 9.62
CA GLU A 12 -5.51 1.23 10.44
C GLU A 12 -4.63 0.16 9.79
N LEU A 13 -5.22 -0.89 9.20
CA LEU A 13 -4.48 -1.90 8.43
C LEU A 13 -3.74 -1.28 7.24
N GLN A 14 -4.38 -0.35 6.53
CA GLN A 14 -3.80 0.40 5.42
C GLN A 14 -2.59 1.23 5.86
N GLU A 15 -2.71 2.00 6.94
CA GLU A 15 -1.61 2.81 7.46
C GLU A 15 -0.43 1.96 7.95
N TRP A 16 -0.71 0.85 8.65
CA TRP A 16 0.33 -0.06 9.11
C TRP A 16 1.05 -0.75 7.94
N THR A 17 0.30 -1.14 6.90
CA THR A 17 0.87 -1.75 5.69
C THR A 17 1.79 -0.76 4.98
N ALA A 18 1.34 0.49 4.79
CA ALA A 18 2.17 1.53 4.17
C ALA A 18 3.42 1.84 5.00
N GLN A 19 3.31 1.89 6.33
CA GLN A 19 4.45 2.08 7.22
C GLN A 19 5.49 0.97 7.06
N ILE A 20 5.07 -0.30 7.13
CA ILE A 20 5.99 -1.45 7.01
C ILE A 20 6.71 -1.43 5.66
N LEU A 21 6.00 -1.11 4.57
CA LEU A 21 6.62 -1.01 3.23
C LEU A 21 7.67 0.11 3.18
N ARG A 22 7.38 1.28 3.76
CA ARG A 22 8.35 2.38 3.87
C ARG A 22 9.58 1.98 4.68
N GLU A 23 9.40 1.25 5.79
CA GLU A 23 10.49 0.72 6.61
C GLU A 23 11.34 -0.31 5.85
N CYS A 24 10.75 -1.05 4.90
CA CYS A 24 11.45 -1.93 3.98
C CYS A 24 12.13 -1.20 2.80
N GLY A 25 12.09 0.14 2.76
CA GLY A 25 12.74 0.94 1.72
C GLY A 25 11.91 1.20 0.46
N TRP A 26 10.62 0.88 0.50
CA TRP A 26 9.69 1.17 -0.59
C TRP A 26 9.17 2.61 -0.47
N THR A 27 8.68 3.18 -1.57
CA THR A 27 7.70 4.27 -1.45
C THR A 27 6.32 3.66 -1.27
N ALA A 28 5.49 4.22 -0.40
CA ALA A 28 4.11 3.77 -0.21
C ALA A 28 3.22 4.95 0.14
N ASP A 29 2.15 5.14 -0.62
CA ASP A 29 1.15 6.21 -0.46
C ASP A 29 -0.21 5.61 -0.16
N THR A 30 -0.98 6.25 0.73
CA THR A 30 -2.31 5.80 1.15
C THR A 30 -3.42 6.59 0.46
N GLU A 31 -4.59 5.97 0.28
CA GLU A 31 -5.81 6.57 -0.29
C GLU A 31 -5.64 7.16 -1.71
N VAL A 32 -4.93 6.44 -2.58
CA VAL A 32 -4.58 6.94 -3.91
C VAL A 32 -5.72 6.71 -4.90
N ALA A 33 -6.19 7.78 -5.54
CA ALA A 33 -7.15 7.70 -6.63
C ALA A 33 -6.43 7.54 -7.98
N ILE A 34 -6.59 6.38 -8.63
CA ILE A 34 -5.99 6.11 -9.94
C ILE A 34 -7.05 6.13 -11.05
N LYS A 35 -6.62 6.55 -12.25
CA LYS A 35 -7.42 6.45 -13.46
C LYS A 35 -7.25 5.06 -14.06
N LEU A 36 -8.37 4.39 -14.32
CA LEU A 36 -8.39 3.12 -15.02
C LEU A 36 -8.77 3.34 -16.49
N ALA A 37 -8.60 2.31 -17.32
CA ALA A 37 -9.14 2.30 -18.68
C ALA A 37 -10.67 2.53 -18.68
N ARG A 38 -11.35 2.15 -17.60
CA ARG A 38 -12.78 2.37 -17.38
C ARG A 38 -13.00 2.94 -15.99
N GLY A 39 -13.11 4.26 -15.90
CA GLY A 39 -13.42 4.96 -14.64
C GLY A 39 -12.21 5.26 -13.77
N ARG A 40 -12.44 5.30 -12.45
CA ARG A 40 -11.43 5.55 -11.41
C ARG A 40 -11.58 4.50 -10.31
N ALA A 41 -10.48 4.14 -9.68
CA ALA A 41 -10.47 3.34 -8.47
C ALA A 41 -9.75 4.10 -7.36
N LYS A 42 -10.21 3.91 -6.13
CA LYS A 42 -9.43 4.23 -4.93
C LYS A 42 -8.65 2.98 -4.56
N ILE A 43 -7.37 3.17 -4.27
CA ILE A 43 -6.44 2.12 -3.87
C ILE A 43 -6.01 2.46 -2.46
N ASP A 44 -6.08 1.47 -1.57
CA ASP A 44 -5.76 1.68 -0.15
C ASP A 44 -4.26 2.01 0.01
N VAL A 45 -3.37 1.20 -0.58
CA VAL A 45 -1.93 1.52 -0.62
C VAL A 45 -1.36 1.34 -2.03
N LEU A 46 -0.70 2.37 -2.55
CA LEU A 46 0.11 2.30 -3.77
C LEU A 46 1.58 2.29 -3.36
N ALA A 47 2.29 1.22 -3.67
CA ALA A 47 3.70 1.08 -3.28
C ALA A 47 4.61 0.86 -4.49
N THR A 48 5.82 1.41 -4.45
CA THR A 48 6.85 1.21 -5.48
C THR A 48 8.14 0.72 -4.87
N GLU A 49 8.72 -0.32 -5.47
CA GLU A 49 10.08 -0.78 -5.17
C GLU A 49 10.95 -0.67 -6.42
N HIS A 50 12.21 -0.28 -6.24
CA HIS A 50 13.20 -0.28 -7.30
C HIS A 50 14.16 -1.47 -7.15
N VAL A 51 14.05 -2.46 -8.03
CA VAL A 51 14.87 -3.68 -7.99
C VAL A 51 15.59 -3.87 -9.32
N GLN A 52 16.93 -3.87 -9.27
CA GLN A 52 17.79 -4.12 -10.44
C GLN A 52 17.47 -3.23 -11.65
N GLY A 53 17.25 -1.93 -11.44
CA GLY A 53 16.96 -0.98 -12.52
C GLY A 53 15.50 -0.98 -12.99
N ARG A 54 14.59 -1.67 -12.29
CA ARG A 54 13.17 -1.74 -12.64
C ARG A 54 12.29 -1.30 -11.47
N ASP A 55 11.33 -0.45 -11.78
CA ASP A 55 10.27 -0.05 -10.84
C ASP A 55 9.14 -1.08 -10.87
N TYR A 56 8.83 -1.63 -9.70
CA TYR A 56 7.67 -2.48 -9.46
C TYR A 56 6.60 -1.68 -8.74
N LEU A 57 5.52 -1.36 -9.45
CA LEU A 57 4.35 -0.71 -8.88
C LEU A 57 3.38 -1.78 -8.37
N THR A 58 3.01 -1.70 -7.09
CA THR A 58 2.11 -2.65 -6.43
C THR A 58 0.87 -1.92 -5.91
N LEU A 59 -0.31 -2.44 -6.27
CA LEU A 59 -1.62 -1.97 -5.80
C LEU A 59 -2.07 -2.90 -4.67
N ILE A 60 -2.30 -2.35 -3.48
CA ILE A 60 -2.65 -3.13 -2.29
C ILE A 60 -4.02 -2.69 -1.80
N GLU A 61 -4.88 -3.68 -1.57
CA GLU A 61 -6.23 -3.54 -1.01
C GLU A 61 -6.25 -4.16 0.38
N CYS A 62 -6.71 -3.40 1.36
CA CYS A 62 -6.78 -3.81 2.76
C CYS A 62 -8.19 -4.29 3.10
N LYS A 63 -8.30 -5.43 3.78
CA LYS A 63 -9.56 -6.01 4.26
C LYS A 63 -9.34 -6.57 5.67
N HIS A 64 -10.15 -6.10 6.61
CA HIS A 64 -10.10 -6.42 8.03
C HIS A 64 -11.38 -7.14 8.47
#